data_AF-A0A380DU43-F1
#
_entry.id   AF-A0A380DU43-F1
#
_cell.length_a   1.000
_cell.length_b   1.000
_cell.length_c   1.000
_cell.angle_alpha   90.00
_cell.angle_beta   90.00
_cell.angle_gamma   90.00
#
_symmetry.space_group_name_H-M   'P 1'
#
loop_
_entity.id
_entity.type
_entity.pdbx_description
1 polymer ?
#
loop_
_entity_poly.entity_id
_entity_poly.type
_entity_poly.pdbx_seq_one_letter_code
_entity_poly.pdbx_strand_id
1 'polypeptide(L)'
;MNYSSRQQPDKHWLRKVDWVLVATIAVLAIFSVLLINSAMGGGQYSANFGIRQIFYYILGAIFAGIIMFISPKKIKHYTYLLYFLICLLLIGLLVIPESPIHLLSMVPKVGTRLALSVFSHLNS
;
A
#
# COMPACT_ATOMS: atom_id res chain seq x y z
N MET A 1 -3.69 -44.80 -41.20
CA MET A 1 -4.05 -43.36 -41.14
C MET A 1 -2.98 -42.64 -40.34
N ASN A 2 -2.10 -41.89 -41.01
CA ASN A 2 -1.09 -41.07 -40.36
C ASN A 2 -1.71 -39.71 -40.01
N TYR A 3 -1.85 -39.43 -38.72
CA TYR A 3 -2.26 -38.11 -38.26
C TYR A 3 -1.10 -37.14 -38.55
N SER A 4 -1.36 -36.13 -39.39
CA SER A 4 -0.42 -35.02 -39.59
C SER A 4 -0.22 -34.29 -38.27
N SER A 5 1.03 -34.25 -37.82
CA SER A 5 1.58 -33.51 -36.66
C SER A 5 1.52 -31.98 -36.84
N ARG A 6 0.42 -31.46 -37.39
CA ARG A 6 0.24 -30.03 -37.60
C ARG A 6 -0.42 -29.42 -36.36
N GLN A 7 0.41 -28.74 -35.58
CA GLN A 7 0.06 -27.67 -34.64
C GLN A 7 -0.78 -28.15 -33.46
N GLN A 8 -0.13 -28.76 -32.46
CA GLN A 8 -0.70 -28.69 -31.12
C GLN A 8 -0.76 -27.21 -30.73
N PRO A 9 -1.91 -26.65 -30.36
CA PRO A 9 -1.96 -25.28 -29.87
C PRO A 9 -1.17 -25.27 -28.56
N ASP A 10 0.04 -24.71 -28.58
CA ASP A 10 0.86 -24.54 -27.38
C ASP A 10 0.06 -23.69 -26.39
N LYS A 11 -0.66 -24.36 -25.49
CA LYS A 11 -1.56 -23.76 -24.50
C LYS A 11 -0.76 -23.17 -23.33
N HIS A 12 0.43 -22.65 -23.61
CA HIS A 12 1.33 -22.09 -22.62
C HIS A 12 0.89 -20.67 -22.32
N TRP A 13 0.09 -20.54 -21.26
CA TRP A 13 -0.40 -19.26 -20.74
C TRP A 13 0.76 -18.29 -20.42
N LEU A 14 1.96 -18.80 -20.10
CA LEU A 14 3.19 -18.02 -19.94
C LEU A 14 3.57 -17.19 -21.18
N ARG A 15 3.13 -17.59 -22.39
CA ARG A 15 3.40 -16.82 -23.62
C ARG A 15 2.50 -15.59 -23.76
N LYS A 16 1.45 -15.48 -22.94
CA LYS A 16 0.60 -14.28 -22.85
C LYS A 16 1.15 -13.23 -21.87
N VAL A 17 2.18 -13.59 -21.10
CA VAL A 17 2.86 -12.67 -20.18
C VAL A 17 3.81 -11.79 -20.98
N ASP A 18 3.71 -10.48 -20.77
CA ASP A 18 4.69 -9.53 -21.28
C ASP A 18 5.95 -9.57 -20.40
N TRP A 19 6.90 -10.40 -20.81
CA TRP A 19 8.16 -10.60 -20.09
C TRP A 19 9.06 -9.35 -20.10
N VAL A 20 8.92 -8.46 -21.08
CA VAL A 20 9.67 -7.19 -21.13
C VAL A 20 9.15 -6.26 -20.04
N LEU A 21 7.82 -6.17 -19.89
CA LEU A 21 7.19 -5.40 -18.83
C LEU A 21 7.58 -5.93 -17.44
N VAL A 22 7.53 -7.25 -17.25
CA VAL A 22 7.92 -7.90 -15.99
C VAL A 22 9.39 -7.63 -15.65
N ALA A 23 10.29 -7.77 -16.63
CA ALA A 23 11.71 -7.50 -16.44
C ALA A 23 11.96 -6.02 -16.08
N THR A 24 11.28 -5.09 -16.76
CA THR A 24 11.39 -3.65 -16.49
C THR A 24 10.95 -3.32 -15.07
N ILE A 25 9.82 -3.86 -14.62
CA ILE A 25 9.33 -3.67 -13.23
C ILE A 25 10.30 -4.27 -12.22
N ALA A 26 10.86 -5.46 -12.49
CA ALA A 26 11.82 -6.11 -11.60
C ALA A 26 13.11 -5.29 -11.45
N VAL A 27 13.66 -4.78 -12.56
CA VAL A 27 14.85 -3.91 -12.54
C VAL A 27 14.55 -2.63 -11.74
N LEU A 28 13.42 -1.96 -12.00
CA LEU A 28 13.02 -0.78 -11.24
C LEU A 28 12.85 -1.08 -9.75
N ALA A 29 12.30 -2.23 -9.38
CA ALA A 29 12.15 -2.64 -7.99
C ALA A 29 13.51 -2.83 -7.30
N ILE A 30 14.48 -3.46 -7.96
CA ILE A 30 15.84 -3.62 -7.43
C ILE A 30 16.49 -2.24 -7.21
N PHE A 31 16.47 -1.37 -8.22
CA PHE A 31 17.00 -0.01 -8.10
C PHE A 31 16.36 0.76 -6.95
N SER A 32 15.04 0.63 -6.81
CA SER A 32 14.28 1.27 -5.74
C SER A 32 14.73 0.79 -4.35
N VAL A 33 14.92 -0.52 -4.15
CA VAL A 33 15.40 -1.07 -2.86
C VAL A 33 16.82 -0.62 -2.56
N LEU A 34 17.71 -0.62 -3.57
CA LEU A 34 19.09 -0.15 -3.42
C LEU A 34 19.14 1.32 -2.98
N LEU A 35 18.37 2.19 -3.64
CA LEU A 35 18.33 3.62 -3.32
C LEU A 35 17.86 3.88 -1.88
N ILE A 36 16.81 3.20 -1.44
CA ILE A 36 16.30 3.37 -0.08
C ILE A 36 17.25 2.79 0.96
N ASN A 37 17.90 1.66 0.67
CA ASN A 37 18.96 1.14 1.54
C ASN A 37 20.15 2.10 1.67
N SER A 38 20.56 2.74 0.57
CA SER A 38 21.62 3.74 0.60
C SER A 38 21.22 5.00 1.39
N ALA A 39 19.99 5.47 1.24
CA ALA A 39 19.48 6.65 1.96
C ALA A 39 19.35 6.42 3.49
N MET A 40 19.13 5.18 3.92
CA MET A 40 18.98 4.81 5.34
C MET A 40 20.30 4.75 6.13
N GLY A 41 21.47 4.89 5.49
CA GLY A 41 22.77 4.73 6.13
C GLY A 41 23.06 5.69 7.30
N GLY A 42 22.22 6.72 7.51
CA GLY A 42 22.35 7.71 8.57
C GLY A 42 21.86 7.29 9.97
N GLY A 43 21.35 6.06 10.17
CA GLY A 43 21.01 5.53 11.51
C GLY A 43 19.84 6.21 12.23
N GLN A 44 19.09 7.08 11.55
CA GLN A 44 17.98 7.86 12.13
C GLN A 44 16.64 7.10 12.22
N TYR A 45 16.59 5.87 11.73
CA TYR A 45 15.36 5.10 11.61
C TYR A 45 15.48 3.78 12.36
N SER A 46 14.52 3.48 13.23
CA SER A 46 14.44 2.18 13.93
C SER A 46 13.89 1.06 13.03
N ALA A 47 13.33 1.41 11.87
CA ALA A 47 12.71 0.49 10.95
C ALA A 47 13.54 0.30 9.67
N ASN A 48 13.58 -0.94 9.17
CA ASN A 48 14.21 -1.27 7.89
C ASN A 48 13.24 -1.01 6.73
N PHE A 49 13.32 0.17 6.10
CA PHE A 49 12.48 0.50 4.94
C PHE A 49 12.72 -0.41 3.74
N GLY A 50 13.95 -0.89 3.52
CA GLY A 50 14.25 -1.86 2.46
C GLY A 50 13.50 -3.19 2.60
N ILE A 51 13.39 -3.72 3.83
CA ILE A 51 12.64 -4.96 4.09
C ILE A 51 11.16 -4.74 3.82
N ARG A 52 10.60 -3.62 4.30
CA ARG A 52 9.20 -3.24 4.03
C ARG A 52 8.95 -3.11 2.52
N GLN A 53 9.90 -2.54 1.80
CA GLN A 53 9.80 -2.34 0.37
C GLN A 53 9.78 -3.66 -0.40
N ILE A 54 10.65 -4.60 -0.05
CA ILE A 54 10.62 -5.96 -0.62
C ILE A 54 9.26 -6.61 -0.36
N PHE A 55 8.75 -6.50 0.87
CA PHE A 55 7.43 -7.02 1.23
C PHE A 55 6.32 -6.43 0.34
N TYR A 56 6.30 -5.10 0.15
CA TYR A 56 5.31 -4.45 -0.71
C TYR A 56 5.48 -4.80 -2.20
N TYR A 57 6.70 -5.02 -2.69
CA TYR A 57 6.92 -5.48 -4.06
C TYR A 57 6.41 -6.91 -4.28
N ILE A 58 6.62 -7.83 -3.32
CA ILE A 58 6.07 -9.19 -3.39
C ILE A 58 4.54 -9.14 -3.40
N LEU A 59 3.95 -8.36 -2.48
CA LEU A 59 2.51 -8.19 -2.39
C LEU A 59 1.93 -7.58 -3.68
N GLY A 60 2.58 -6.56 -4.23
CA GLY A 60 2.22 -5.95 -5.52
C GLY A 60 2.32 -6.93 -6.69
N ALA A 61 3.35 -7.79 -6.73
CA ALA A 61 3.49 -8.82 -7.74
C ALA A 61 2.38 -9.87 -7.68
N ILE A 62 1.97 -10.26 -6.46
CA ILE A 62 0.82 -11.16 -6.26
C ILE A 62 -0.46 -10.50 -6.80
N PHE A 63 -0.74 -9.25 -6.43
CA PHE A 63 -1.92 -8.53 -6.92
C PHE A 63 -1.90 -8.35 -8.45
N ALA A 64 -0.76 -7.99 -9.03
CA ALA A 64 -0.60 -7.88 -10.48
C ALA A 64 -0.87 -9.22 -11.17
N GLY A 65 -0.35 -10.33 -10.60
CA GLY A 65 -0.63 -11.68 -11.08
C GLY A 65 -2.12 -12.01 -11.03
N ILE A 66 -2.80 -11.77 -9.91
CA ILE A 66 -4.25 -11.97 -9.76
C ILE A 66 -5.02 -11.16 -10.81
N ILE A 67 -4.70 -9.87 -10.98
CA ILE A 67 -5.35 -8.99 -11.95
C ILE A 67 -5.14 -9.50 -13.38
N MET A 68 -3.95 -10.03 -13.69
CA MET A 68 -3.66 -10.61 -15.01
C MET A 68 -4.55 -11.82 -15.34
N PHE A 69 -4.98 -12.60 -14.34
CA PHE A 69 -5.93 -13.71 -14.54
C PHE A 69 -7.38 -13.23 -14.70
N ILE A 70 -7.70 -11.99 -14.32
CA ILE A 70 -9.04 -11.43 -14.46
C ILE A 70 -9.21 -10.92 -15.90
N SER A 71 -10.25 -11.40 -16.58
CA SER A 71 -10.56 -10.93 -17.93
C SER A 71 -10.88 -9.42 -17.93
N PRO A 72 -10.33 -8.63 -18.89
CA PRO A 72 -10.59 -7.19 -19.00
C PRO A 72 -12.08 -6.82 -19.05
N LYS A 73 -12.92 -7.72 -19.59
CA LYS A 73 -14.38 -7.52 -19.63
C LYS A 73 -14.99 -7.44 -18.22
N LYS A 74 -14.52 -8.28 -17.30
CA LYS A 74 -14.97 -8.26 -15.89
C LYS A 74 -14.49 -7.00 -15.18
N ILE A 75 -13.25 -6.60 -15.41
CA ILE A 75 -12.67 -5.36 -14.85
C ILE A 75 -13.50 -4.14 -15.25
N LYS A 76 -13.86 -4.03 -16.53
CA LYS A 76 -14.71 -2.94 -17.04
C LYS A 76 -16.09 -2.91 -16.39
N HIS A 77 -16.72 -4.08 -16.19
CA HIS A 77 -18.04 -4.17 -15.58
C HIS A 77 -18.04 -3.65 -14.13
N TYR A 78 -17.03 -4.01 -13.34
CA TYR A 78 -16.91 -3.58 -11.93
C TYR A 78 -16.26 -2.20 -11.76
N THR A 79 -15.88 -1.51 -12.83
CA THR A 79 -15.15 -0.23 -12.75
C THR A 79 -15.95 0.83 -12.00
N TYR A 80 -17.25 0.97 -12.27
CA TYR A 80 -18.10 1.95 -11.56
C TYR A 80 -18.29 1.61 -10.09
N LEU A 81 -18.46 0.32 -9.75
CA LEU A 81 -18.58 -0.12 -8.36
C LEU A 81 -17.29 0.13 -7.59
N LEU A 82 -16.13 -0.20 -8.18
CA LEU A 82 -14.83 0.04 -7.57
C LEU A 82 -14.55 1.54 -7.43
N TYR A 83 -14.92 2.36 -8.42
CA TYR A 83 -14.79 3.81 -8.37
C TYR A 83 -15.59 4.39 -7.20
N PHE A 84 -16.86 4.02 -7.07
CA PHE A 84 -17.70 4.47 -5.96
C PHE A 84 -17.14 4.04 -4.61
N LEU A 85 -16.69 2.78 -4.49
CA LEU A 85 -16.07 2.26 -3.27
C LEU A 85 -14.81 3.03 -2.88
N ILE A 86 -13.94 3.35 -3.84
CA ILE A 86 -12.73 4.14 -3.61
C ILE A 86 -13.11 5.57 -3.17
N CYS A 87 -14.06 6.22 -3.84
CA CYS A 87 -14.55 7.53 -3.42
C CYS A 87 -15.11 7.51 -2.00
N LEU A 88 -15.89 6.50 -1.65
CA LEU A 88 -16.39 6.31 -0.28
C LEU A 88 -15.26 6.12 0.72
N LEU A 89 -14.23 5.33 0.38
CA LEU A 89 -13.06 5.13 1.23
C LEU A 89 -12.27 6.43 1.43
N LEU A 90 -12.17 7.28 0.40
CA LEU A 90 -11.56 8.61 0.50
C LEU A 90 -12.36 9.52 1.44
N ILE A 91 -13.70 9.53 1.34
CA ILE A 91 -14.56 10.28 2.26
C ILE A 91 -14.39 9.75 3.69
N GLY A 92 -14.36 8.42 3.86
CA GLY A 92 -14.12 7.78 5.14
C GLY A 92 -12.78 8.20 5.75
N LEU A 93 -11.72 8.25 4.94
CA LEU A 93 -10.41 8.74 5.37
C LEU A 93 -10.46 10.20 5.86
N LEU A 94 -11.27 11.05 5.22
CA LEU A 94 -11.44 12.45 5.62
C LEU A 94 -12.18 12.61 6.95
N VAL A 95 -13.04 11.65 7.30
CA VAL A 95 -13.81 11.64 8.56
C VAL A 95 -13.01 11.01 9.72
N ILE A 96 -12.07 10.10 9.42
CA ILE A 96 -11.26 9.46 10.45
C ILE A 96 -10.30 10.49 11.06
N PRO A 97 -10.34 10.72 12.39
CA PRO A 97 -9.42 11.62 13.04
C PRO A 97 -8.00 11.06 12.96
N GLU A 98 -7.09 11.85 12.40
CA GLU A 98 -5.72 11.47 12.06
C GLU A 98 -4.74 11.47 13.26
N SER A 99 -5.19 11.80 14.48
CA SER A 99 -4.32 11.76 15.65
C SER A 99 -5.03 11.59 17.01
N PRO A 100 -4.38 10.94 17.99
CA PRO A 100 -4.81 10.95 19.39
C PRO A 100 -4.69 12.35 20.06
N ILE A 101 -3.99 13.29 19.43
CA ILE A 101 -3.80 14.66 19.94
C ILE A 101 -5.10 15.47 19.79
N HIS A 102 -5.88 15.22 18.74
CA HIS A 102 -7.14 15.92 18.50
C HIS A 102 -8.22 15.61 19.57
N LEU A 103 -8.20 14.40 20.14
CA LEU A 103 -9.06 14.03 21.29
C LEU A 103 -8.58 14.63 22.61
N LEU A 104 -7.27 14.89 22.72
CA LEU A 104 -6.65 15.44 23.92
C LEU A 104 -6.84 16.96 24.04
N SER A 105 -7.03 17.66 22.92
CA SER A 105 -7.44 19.06 22.87
C SER A 105 -8.95 19.27 22.98
N MET A 106 -9.77 18.24 22.73
CA MET A 106 -11.21 18.24 23.00
C MET A 106 -11.56 17.96 24.46
N VAL A 107 -10.62 17.42 25.26
CA VAL A 107 -10.73 17.44 26.72
C VAL A 107 -10.33 18.85 27.21
N PRO A 108 -11.17 19.58 27.97
CA PRO A 108 -10.80 20.86 28.54
C PRO A 108 -9.67 20.69 29.56
N LYS A 109 -8.43 20.72 29.09
CA LYS A 109 -7.21 20.64 29.92
C LYS A 109 -6.84 21.94 30.63
N VAL A 110 -7.67 22.97 30.49
CA VAL A 110 -7.44 24.28 31.11
C VAL A 110 -7.97 24.30 32.55
N GLY A 111 -9.02 23.54 32.87
CA GLY A 111 -9.61 23.52 34.22
C GLY A 111 -8.75 22.82 35.27
N THR A 112 -8.11 21.70 34.92
CA THR A 112 -7.38 20.87 35.89
C THR A 112 -6.00 21.43 36.24
N ARG A 113 -5.33 22.12 35.31
CA ARG A 113 -4.02 22.75 35.58
C ARG A 113 -4.15 24.03 36.40
N LEU A 114 -5.20 24.83 36.16
CA LEU A 114 -5.50 26.02 36.98
C LEU A 114 -5.92 25.65 38.40
N ALA A 115 -6.78 24.63 38.56
CA ALA A 115 -7.20 24.16 39.88
C ALA A 115 -6.02 23.65 40.74
N LEU A 116 -5.07 22.91 40.14
CA LEU A 116 -3.88 22.44 40.85
C LEU A 116 -2.91 23.58 41.22
N SER A 117 -2.76 24.60 40.36
CA SER A 117 -1.91 25.76 40.67
C SER A 117 -2.51 26.71 41.72
N VAL A 118 -3.84 26.81 41.78
CA VAL A 118 -4.55 27.61 42.79
C VAL A 118 -4.56 26.89 44.15
N PHE A 119 -4.73 25.56 44.17
CA PHE A 119 -4.65 24.78 45.40
C PHE A 119 -3.25 24.78 46.03
N SER A 120 -2.17 24.76 45.22
CA SER A 120 -0.81 24.81 45.75
C SER A 120 -0.45 26.16 46.39
N HIS A 121 -1.11 27.23 45.96
CA HIS A 121 -0.84 28.58 46.46
C HIS A 121 -1.68 28.96 47.69
N LEU A 122 -2.79 28.24 47.94
CA LEU A 122 -3.66 28.41 49.11
C LEU A 122 -3.25 27.54 50.31
N ASN A 123 -2.33 26.60 50.13
CA ASN A 123 -1.82 25.72 51.18
C ASN A 123 -0.34 25.99 51.55
N SER A 124 0.14 27.19 51.23
CA SER A 124 1.45 27.76 51.63
C SER A 124 1.22 29.07 52.37
#